data_AF-A0A372E4V1-F1
#
_entry.id   AF-A0A372E4V1-F1
#
_cell.length_a   1.000
_cell.length_b   1.000
_cell.length_c   1.000
_cell.angle_alpha   90.00
_cell.angle_beta   90.00
_cell.angle_gamma   90.00
#
_symmetry.space_group_name_H-M   'P 1'
#
loop_
_entity.id
_entity.type
_entity.pdbx_description
1 polymer ?
#
loop_
_entity_poly.entity_id
_entity_poly.type
_entity_poly.pdbx_seq_one_letter_code
_entity_poly.pdbx_strand_id
1 'polypeptide(L)'
;MKNAIRRVIVLFIFAAAPLFGRAQTTPPAAADSVTQQRLVQQVSADMCRRLELENQKSALTNLSKAEAEQLFSRLFLQAAASNDELATFLTKIGEQGAREQGEQLGRRVGLVMMRECPVGQQLFMRLGGEQVSQQQGMRPEETTLLQPIATAMCRDLTPRVAELRKLPLPKRMSILTEVLSKNLKPYAKQLGQLYGADIFLNKEGMEKLGAKIAALMAPKCPEVLVLFTDFDKIDR
;
A
#
# COMPACT_ATOMS: atom_id res chain seq x y z
N MET A 1 16.19 9.45 27.90
CA MET A 1 16.26 9.07 26.47
C MET A 1 15.28 7.96 26.08
N LYS A 2 15.27 6.79 26.74
CA LYS A 2 14.35 5.66 26.39
C LYS A 2 12.85 6.02 26.40
N ASN A 3 12.41 6.94 27.27
CA ASN A 3 10.99 7.33 27.38
C ASN A 3 10.54 8.35 26.30
N ALA A 4 11.44 9.20 25.80
CA ALA A 4 11.14 10.15 24.71
C ALA A 4 11.01 9.41 23.37
N ILE A 5 11.92 8.46 23.10
CA ILE A 5 11.88 7.60 21.92
C ILE A 5 10.58 6.78 21.88
N ARG A 6 10.17 6.19 23.02
CA ARG A 6 8.88 5.47 23.12
C ARG A 6 7.67 6.37 22.81
N ARG A 7 7.65 7.62 23.26
CA ARG A 7 6.52 8.56 23.02
C ARG A 7 6.44 9.02 21.56
N VAL A 8 7.59 9.30 20.95
CA VAL A 8 7.72 9.60 19.51
C VAL A 8 7.16 8.47 18.64
N ILE A 9 7.31 7.22 19.08
CA ILE A 9 6.93 6.03 18.32
C ILE A 9 5.46 5.66 18.49
N VAL A 10 4.87 5.92 19.65
CA VAL A 10 3.41 5.75 19.84
C VAL A 10 2.63 6.79 19.01
N LEU A 11 3.18 7.99 18.80
CA LEU A 11 2.59 9.00 17.92
C LEU A 11 2.70 8.66 16.41
N PHE A 12 3.61 7.77 16.04
CA PHE A 12 3.81 7.28 14.67
C PHE A 12 2.64 6.41 14.15
N ILE A 13 1.77 5.94 15.05
CA ILE A 13 0.74 4.91 14.78
C ILE A 13 -0.55 5.49 14.17
N PHE A 14 -0.71 6.82 14.09
CA PHE A 14 -1.94 7.45 13.60
C PHE A 14 -2.09 7.59 12.07
N ALA A 15 -1.31 6.86 11.25
CA ALA A 15 -1.24 7.11 9.80
C ALA A 15 -1.72 5.97 8.88
N ALA A 16 -2.63 5.09 9.33
CA ALA A 16 -3.27 4.12 8.43
C ALA A 16 -4.45 4.70 7.61
N ALA A 17 -4.89 5.94 7.84
CA ALA A 17 -5.94 6.60 7.05
C ALA A 17 -5.57 8.07 6.82
N PRO A 18 -5.57 8.66 5.60
CA PRO A 18 -5.91 8.14 4.27
C PRO A 18 -4.76 8.29 3.24
N LEU A 19 -4.46 7.23 2.47
CA LEU A 19 -3.67 7.34 1.22
C LEU A 19 -4.42 8.06 0.08
N PHE A 20 -5.61 8.61 0.34
CA PHE A 20 -6.46 9.30 -0.64
C PHE A 20 -6.75 10.79 -0.32
N GLY A 21 -6.18 11.34 0.75
CA GLY A 21 -6.33 12.75 1.08
C GLY A 21 -5.30 13.61 0.34
N ARG A 22 -5.74 14.39 -0.65
CA ARG A 22 -4.94 15.49 -1.24
C ARG A 22 -4.74 16.60 -0.18
N ALA A 23 -3.78 16.43 0.71
CA ALA A 23 -3.23 17.54 1.48
C ALA A 23 -1.97 18.03 0.75
N GLN A 24 -2.03 19.24 0.19
CA GLN A 24 -0.87 19.94 -0.34
C GLN A 24 0.02 20.34 0.83
N THR A 25 1.04 19.54 1.12
CA THR A 25 2.10 19.90 2.07
C THR A 25 3.17 20.67 1.31
N THR A 26 3.45 21.89 1.76
CA THR A 26 4.56 22.74 1.30
C THR A 26 5.88 21.95 1.36
N PRO A 27 6.76 22.01 0.35
CA PRO A 27 7.99 21.21 0.36
C PRO A 27 8.87 21.65 1.53
N PRO A 28 9.25 20.75 2.46
CA PRO A 28 10.24 21.08 3.47
C PRO A 28 11.57 21.40 2.78
N ALA A 29 12.31 22.36 3.37
CA ALA A 29 13.63 22.77 2.93
C ALA A 29 14.48 21.53 2.59
N ALA A 30 15.17 21.58 1.45
CA ALA A 30 15.97 20.50 0.88
C ALA A 30 17.05 20.01 1.85
N ALA A 31 16.66 19.17 2.81
CA ALA A 31 17.56 18.24 3.45
C ALA A 31 18.14 17.38 2.34
N ASP A 32 19.46 17.19 2.38
CA ASP A 32 20.26 16.48 1.39
C ASP A 32 19.57 15.18 0.95
N SER A 33 18.90 15.23 -0.20
CA SER A 33 17.91 14.23 -0.63
C SER A 33 18.56 12.86 -0.82
N VAL A 34 19.84 12.85 -1.16
CA VAL A 34 20.69 11.66 -1.29
C VAL A 34 20.85 10.95 0.04
N THR A 35 21.15 11.70 1.11
CA THR A 35 21.34 11.15 2.46
C THR A 35 20.01 10.60 2.99
N GLN A 36 18.91 11.34 2.81
CA GLN A 36 17.59 10.86 3.21
C GLN A 36 17.13 9.62 2.42
N GLN A 37 17.42 9.56 1.11
CA GLN A 37 17.11 8.40 0.28
C GLN A 37 17.92 7.17 0.69
N ARG A 38 19.20 7.33 0.98
CA ARG A 38 20.05 6.25 1.51
C ARG A 38 19.50 5.73 2.83
N LEU A 39 19.12 6.62 3.75
CA LEU A 39 18.51 6.25 5.02
C LEU A 39 17.23 5.43 4.80
N VAL A 40 16.33 5.87 3.91
CA VAL A 40 15.10 5.12 3.56
C VAL A 40 15.43 3.73 3.04
N GLN A 41 16.41 3.59 2.14
CA GLN A 41 16.82 2.30 1.59
C GLN A 41 17.39 1.36 2.66
N GLN A 42 18.28 1.86 3.53
CA GLN A 42 18.86 1.06 4.61
C GLN A 42 17.79 0.57 5.59
N VAL A 43 16.88 1.47 6.00
CA VAL A 43 15.83 1.15 6.96
C VAL A 43 14.82 0.18 6.36
N SER A 44 14.37 0.40 5.12
CA SER A 44 13.44 -0.50 4.44
C SER A 44 14.04 -1.89 4.19
N ALA A 45 15.32 -1.98 3.81
CA ALA A 45 16.01 -3.26 3.65
C ALA A 45 16.14 -4.03 4.98
N ASP A 46 16.54 -3.36 6.06
CA ASP A 46 16.63 -3.99 7.39
C ASP A 46 15.25 -4.44 7.90
N MET A 47 14.24 -3.59 7.76
CA MET A 47 12.87 -3.93 8.12
C MET A 47 12.33 -5.09 7.29
N CYS A 48 12.62 -5.14 5.98
CA CYS A 48 12.21 -6.26 5.15
C CYS A 48 12.82 -7.58 5.61
N ARG A 49 14.15 -7.60 5.80
CA ARG A 49 14.87 -8.77 6.32
C ARG A 49 14.29 -9.24 7.66
N ARG A 50 13.98 -8.31 8.56
CA ARG A 50 13.36 -8.64 9.86
C ARG A 50 11.94 -9.17 9.71
N LEU A 51 11.12 -8.60 8.83
CA LEU A 51 9.78 -9.13 8.55
C LEU A 51 9.83 -10.53 7.96
N GLU A 52 10.78 -10.82 7.08
CA GLU A 52 10.97 -12.17 6.54
C GLU A 52 11.29 -13.18 7.64
N LEU A 53 12.17 -12.83 8.58
CA LEU A 53 12.46 -13.67 9.75
C LEU A 53 11.25 -13.87 10.66
N GLU A 54 10.43 -12.84 10.86
CA GLU A 54 9.20 -12.95 11.66
C GLU A 54 8.15 -13.79 10.93
N ASN A 55 8.03 -13.67 9.61
CA ASN A 55 7.13 -14.48 8.78
C ASN A 55 7.49 -15.98 8.80
N GLN A 56 8.77 -16.31 8.94
CA GLN A 56 9.22 -17.70 9.10
C GLN A 56 8.81 -18.30 10.45
N LYS A 57 8.67 -17.47 11.50
CA LYS A 57 8.21 -17.93 12.83
C LYS A 57 6.71 -18.10 12.87
N SER A 58 5.99 -17.14 12.29
CA SER A 58 4.53 -17.16 12.18
C SER A 58 4.13 -16.36 10.95
N ALA A 59 3.27 -16.94 10.11
CA ALA A 59 2.79 -16.26 8.90
C ALA A 59 2.18 -14.90 9.26
N LEU A 60 2.70 -13.83 8.67
CA LEU A 60 2.24 -12.45 8.96
C LEU A 60 0.81 -12.20 8.49
N THR A 61 0.29 -13.07 7.63
CA THR A 61 -1.11 -13.07 7.17
C THR A 61 -2.09 -13.31 8.32
N ASN A 62 -1.66 -13.93 9.42
CA ASN A 62 -2.52 -14.29 10.53
C ASN A 62 -2.61 -13.18 11.60
N LEU A 63 -1.80 -12.13 11.48
CA LEU A 63 -1.80 -11.04 12.44
C LEU A 63 -3.07 -10.20 12.29
N SER A 64 -3.69 -9.81 13.40
CA SER A 64 -4.64 -8.70 13.40
C SER A 64 -3.95 -7.38 13.01
N LYS A 65 -4.74 -6.36 12.70
CA LYS A 65 -4.21 -5.00 12.43
C LYS A 65 -3.36 -4.48 13.59
N ALA A 66 -3.84 -4.63 14.83
CA ALA A 66 -3.13 -4.18 16.02
C ALA A 66 -1.79 -4.94 16.22
N GLU A 67 -1.77 -6.25 15.98
CA GLU A 67 -0.54 -7.05 16.09
C GLU A 67 0.46 -6.69 14.99
N ALA A 68 -0.01 -6.44 13.78
CA ALA A 68 0.86 -5.99 12.69
C ALA A 68 1.45 -4.60 12.97
N GLU A 69 0.66 -3.65 13.48
CA GLU A 69 1.14 -2.33 13.89
C GLU A 69 2.19 -2.44 14.99
N GLN A 70 1.94 -3.24 16.04
CA GLN A 70 2.90 -3.49 17.11
C GLN A 70 4.19 -4.14 16.60
N LEU A 71 4.08 -5.12 15.69
CA LEU A 71 5.22 -5.75 15.05
C LEU A 71 6.05 -4.69 14.30
N PHE A 72 5.42 -3.88 13.46
CA PHE A 72 6.10 -2.83 12.71
C PHE A 72 6.81 -1.82 13.61
N SER A 73 6.14 -1.32 14.67
CA SER A 73 6.75 -0.41 15.63
C SER A 73 7.97 -1.04 16.31
N ARG A 74 7.88 -2.33 16.68
CA ARG A 74 8.99 -3.07 17.28
C ARG A 74 10.15 -3.24 16.31
N LEU A 75 9.89 -3.58 15.05
CA LEU A 75 10.95 -3.75 14.05
C LEU A 75 11.61 -2.42 13.69
N PHE A 76 10.84 -1.34 13.57
CA PHE A 76 11.38 0.00 13.34
C PHE A 76 12.27 0.45 14.51
N LEU A 77 11.86 0.18 15.74
CA LEU A 77 12.67 0.42 16.94
C LEU A 77 14.00 -0.33 16.92
N GLN A 78 13.97 -1.59 16.52
CA GLN A 78 15.17 -2.40 16.39
C GLN A 78 16.09 -1.87 15.27
N ALA A 79 15.51 -1.46 14.14
CA ALA A 79 16.25 -0.83 13.05
C ALA A 79 16.94 0.47 13.53
N ALA A 80 16.23 1.32 14.26
CA ALA A 80 16.78 2.54 14.87
C ALA A 80 17.90 2.24 15.87
N ALA A 81 17.78 1.16 16.66
CA ALA A 81 18.81 0.76 17.61
C ALA A 81 20.08 0.20 16.93
N SER A 82 19.98 -0.28 15.68
CA SER A 82 21.11 -0.84 14.91
C SER A 82 21.60 0.06 13.77
N ASN A 83 21.04 1.25 13.62
CA ASN A 83 21.40 2.21 12.57
C ASN A 83 21.58 3.60 13.19
N ASP A 84 22.84 4.00 13.38
CA ASP A 84 23.20 5.27 14.01
C ASP A 84 22.67 6.49 13.24
N GLU A 85 22.55 6.39 11.91
CA GLU A 85 21.99 7.44 11.07
C GLU A 85 20.50 7.63 11.34
N LEU A 86 19.73 6.53 11.46
CA LEU A 86 18.32 6.56 11.86
C LEU A 86 18.17 7.08 13.30
N ALA A 87 18.99 6.61 14.24
CA ALA A 87 18.96 7.08 15.63
C ALA A 87 19.24 8.59 15.73
N THR A 88 20.23 9.06 14.98
CA THR A 88 20.59 10.49 14.91
C THR A 88 19.46 11.29 14.28
N PHE A 89 18.87 10.81 13.18
CA PHE A 89 17.72 11.44 12.56
C PHE A 89 16.56 11.57 13.55
N LEU A 90 16.16 10.48 14.20
CA LEU A 90 15.06 10.47 15.18
C LEU A 90 15.33 11.39 16.38
N THR A 91 16.58 11.49 16.82
CA THR A 91 16.99 12.41 17.89
C THR A 91 16.92 13.87 17.44
N LYS A 92 17.35 14.14 16.20
CA LYS A 92 17.37 15.49 15.61
C LYS A 92 15.96 16.05 15.41
N ILE A 93 15.01 15.22 14.97
CA ILE A 93 13.62 15.66 14.76
C ILE A 93 12.87 15.88 16.09
N GLY A 94 13.27 15.18 17.16
CA GLY A 94 12.65 15.30 18.49
C GLY A 94 11.15 14.96 18.51
N GLU A 95 10.45 15.35 19.58
CA GLU A 95 9.00 15.11 19.71
C GLU A 95 8.16 15.95 18.74
N GLN A 96 8.61 17.16 18.42
CA GLN A 96 7.88 18.07 17.53
C GLN A 96 7.95 17.62 16.06
N GLY A 97 9.12 17.15 15.60
CA GLY A 97 9.30 16.65 14.24
C GLY A 97 8.85 15.19 14.05
N ALA A 98 8.59 14.46 15.14
CA ALA A 98 8.11 13.08 15.10
C ALA A 98 6.85 12.90 14.23
N ARG A 99 5.91 13.85 14.32
CA ARG A 99 4.67 13.78 13.57
C ARG A 99 4.92 14.01 12.09
N GLU A 100 5.49 15.15 11.71
CA GLU A 100 5.62 15.49 10.29
C GLU A 100 6.75 14.71 9.59
N GLN A 101 7.98 14.80 10.10
CA GLN A 101 9.15 14.20 9.45
C GLN A 101 9.21 12.69 9.69
N GLY A 102 8.76 12.23 10.86
CA GLY A 102 8.61 10.81 11.15
C GLY A 102 7.57 10.16 10.25
N GLU A 103 6.36 10.71 10.13
CA GLU A 103 5.34 10.16 9.21
C GLU A 103 5.83 10.15 7.75
N GLN A 104 6.53 11.20 7.30
CA GLN A 104 7.12 11.22 5.96
C GLN A 104 8.15 10.11 5.76
N LEU A 105 9.07 9.92 6.72
CA LEU A 105 10.04 8.82 6.67
C LEU A 105 9.33 7.46 6.66
N GLY A 106 8.36 7.27 7.55
CA GLY A 106 7.57 6.04 7.64
C GLY A 106 6.83 5.72 6.35
N ARG A 107 6.23 6.72 5.71
CA ARG A 107 5.60 6.58 4.39
C ARG A 107 6.62 6.14 3.34
N ARG A 108 7.76 6.84 3.22
CA ARG A 108 8.81 6.48 2.25
C ARG A 108 9.34 5.06 2.45
N VAL A 109 9.63 4.68 3.70
CA VAL A 109 10.05 3.32 4.05
C VAL A 109 8.97 2.31 3.68
N GLY A 110 7.71 2.56 4.04
CA GLY A 110 6.58 1.68 3.70
C GLY A 110 6.42 1.48 2.20
N LEU A 111 6.62 2.52 1.38
CA LEU A 111 6.53 2.44 -0.08
C LEU A 111 7.65 1.61 -0.68
N VAL A 112 8.89 1.80 -0.22
CA VAL A 112 10.01 0.96 -0.65
C VAL A 112 9.76 -0.49 -0.25
N MET A 113 9.27 -0.73 0.97
CA MET A 113 8.89 -2.08 1.41
C MET A 113 7.78 -2.69 0.56
N MET A 114 6.74 -1.93 0.17
CA MET A 114 5.71 -2.44 -0.74
C MET A 114 6.24 -2.81 -2.13
N ARG A 115 7.34 -2.20 -2.56
CA ARG A 115 7.94 -2.43 -3.88
C ARG A 115 8.97 -3.56 -3.87
N GLU A 116 9.78 -3.64 -2.82
CA GLU A 116 11.00 -4.45 -2.77
C GLU A 116 10.89 -5.63 -1.80
N CYS A 117 9.90 -5.63 -0.91
CA CYS A 117 9.72 -6.66 0.12
C CYS A 117 8.44 -7.47 -0.12
N PRO A 118 8.49 -8.69 -0.69
CA PRO A 118 7.29 -9.49 -0.94
C PRO A 118 6.43 -9.72 0.31
N VAL A 119 7.07 -10.01 1.44
CA VAL A 119 6.41 -10.21 2.73
C VAL A 119 5.76 -8.92 3.24
N GLY A 120 6.48 -7.79 3.15
CA GLY A 120 5.96 -6.48 3.52
C GLY A 120 4.79 -6.07 2.63
N GLN A 121 4.91 -6.26 1.31
CA GLN A 121 3.87 -5.99 0.33
C GLN A 121 2.57 -6.75 0.64
N GLN A 122 2.65 -8.05 0.93
CA GLN A 122 1.49 -8.85 1.29
C GLN A 122 0.82 -8.33 2.56
N LEU A 123 1.62 -8.00 3.58
CA LEU A 123 1.11 -7.45 4.84
C LEU A 123 0.43 -6.10 4.64
N PHE A 124 1.07 -5.15 3.94
CA PHE A 124 0.50 -3.83 3.67
C PHE A 124 -0.75 -3.91 2.80
N MET A 125 -0.77 -4.77 1.78
CA MET A 125 -1.95 -4.93 0.92
C MET A 125 -3.12 -5.57 1.65
N ARG A 126 -2.88 -6.46 2.61
CA ARG A 126 -3.94 -6.99 3.46
C ARG A 126 -4.49 -5.92 4.39
N LEU A 127 -3.63 -5.24 5.14
CA LEU A 127 -4.04 -4.20 6.08
C LEU A 127 -4.75 -3.04 5.38
N GLY A 128 -4.20 -2.59 4.25
CA GLY A 128 -4.81 -1.58 3.40
C GLY A 128 -6.09 -2.08 2.73
N GLY A 129 -6.10 -3.32 2.26
CA GLY A 129 -7.24 -3.95 1.60
C GLY A 129 -8.45 -4.11 2.53
N GLU A 130 -8.25 -4.50 3.79
CA GLU A 130 -9.31 -4.57 4.81
C GLU A 130 -9.96 -3.20 5.02
N GLN A 131 -9.13 -2.16 5.17
CA GLN A 131 -9.61 -0.80 5.37
C GLN A 131 -10.31 -0.23 4.13
N VAL A 132 -9.76 -0.45 2.93
CA VAL A 132 -10.39 -0.05 1.67
C VAL A 132 -11.71 -0.79 1.48
N SER A 133 -11.75 -2.10 1.73
CA SER A 133 -12.97 -2.90 1.64
C SER A 133 -14.08 -2.36 2.56
N GLN A 134 -13.74 -2.00 3.80
CA GLN A 134 -14.65 -1.35 4.75
C GLN A 134 -15.14 0.01 4.22
N GLN A 135 -14.25 0.82 3.65
CA GLN A 135 -14.60 2.14 3.09
C GLN A 135 -15.48 2.04 1.83
N GLN A 136 -15.33 0.99 1.03
CA GLN A 136 -16.13 0.80 -0.19
C GLN A 136 -17.56 0.35 0.09
N GLY A 137 -17.88 -0.11 1.32
CA GLY A 137 -19.23 -0.53 1.71
C GLY A 137 -19.83 -1.57 0.77
N MET A 138 -19.05 -2.59 0.37
CA MET A 138 -19.51 -3.62 -0.56
C MET A 138 -20.66 -4.44 0.03
N ARG A 139 -21.78 -4.49 -0.70
CA ARG A 139 -22.92 -5.34 -0.35
C ARG A 139 -22.63 -6.80 -0.70
N PRO A 140 -23.25 -7.79 -0.01
CA PRO A 140 -23.02 -9.20 -0.30
C PRO A 140 -23.27 -9.61 -1.76
N GLU A 141 -24.27 -9.00 -2.42
CA GLU A 141 -24.59 -9.27 -3.82
C GLU A 141 -23.50 -8.74 -4.75
N GLU A 142 -22.92 -7.57 -4.41
CA GLU A 142 -21.78 -7.01 -5.13
C GLU A 142 -20.56 -7.90 -5.00
N THR A 143 -20.23 -8.35 -3.77
CA THR A 143 -19.11 -9.27 -3.56
C THR A 143 -19.29 -10.54 -4.38
N THR A 144 -20.49 -11.13 -4.37
CA THR A 144 -20.80 -12.35 -5.14
C THR A 144 -20.58 -12.14 -6.64
N LEU A 145 -21.00 -11.00 -7.18
CA LEU A 145 -20.85 -10.68 -8.60
C LEU A 145 -19.42 -10.30 -8.99
N LEU A 146 -18.72 -9.51 -8.17
CA LEU A 146 -17.41 -8.96 -8.48
C LEU A 146 -16.26 -9.91 -8.16
N GLN A 147 -16.45 -10.87 -7.25
CA GLN A 147 -15.40 -11.79 -6.85
C GLN A 147 -14.87 -12.66 -8.01
N PRO A 148 -15.70 -13.23 -8.90
CA PRO A 148 -15.24 -13.91 -10.10
C PRO A 148 -14.46 -13.01 -11.05
N ILE A 149 -14.90 -11.75 -11.23
CA ILE A 149 -14.23 -10.76 -12.08
C ILE A 149 -12.83 -10.47 -11.53
N ALA A 150 -12.71 -10.13 -10.24
CA ALA A 150 -11.44 -9.88 -9.57
C ALA A 150 -10.50 -11.09 -9.67
N THR A 151 -11.02 -12.30 -9.48
CA THR A 151 -10.24 -13.54 -9.58
C THR A 151 -9.73 -13.77 -11.00
N ALA A 152 -10.55 -13.52 -12.01
CA ALA A 152 -10.18 -13.65 -13.41
C ALA A 152 -9.15 -12.58 -13.83
N MET A 153 -9.28 -11.35 -13.33
CA MET A 153 -8.28 -10.30 -13.53
C MET A 153 -6.93 -10.67 -12.92
N CYS A 154 -6.91 -11.19 -11.68
CA CYS A 154 -5.68 -11.70 -11.07
C CYS A 154 -5.04 -12.79 -11.93
N ARG A 155 -5.82 -13.79 -12.35
CA ARG A 155 -5.34 -14.89 -13.21
C ARG A 155 -4.74 -14.38 -14.53
N ASP A 156 -5.37 -13.40 -15.16
CA ASP A 156 -4.95 -12.88 -16.46
C ASP A 156 -3.73 -11.93 -16.35
N LEU A 157 -3.55 -11.23 -15.21
CA LEU A 157 -2.49 -10.23 -15.01
C LEU A 157 -1.24 -10.77 -14.28
N THR A 158 -1.40 -11.66 -13.29
CA THR A 158 -0.27 -12.18 -12.49
C THR A 158 0.86 -12.76 -13.35
N PRO A 159 0.61 -13.60 -14.38
CA PRO A 159 1.67 -14.13 -15.24
C PRO A 159 2.45 -13.05 -16.01
N ARG A 160 1.85 -11.86 -16.18
CA ARG A 160 2.41 -10.75 -16.95
C ARG A 160 3.11 -9.72 -16.08
N VAL A 161 3.13 -9.87 -14.76
CA VAL A 161 3.65 -8.84 -13.83
C VAL A 161 5.08 -8.42 -14.17
N ALA A 162 5.96 -9.38 -14.50
CA ALA A 162 7.35 -9.11 -14.86
C ALA A 162 7.49 -8.33 -16.19
N GLU A 163 6.63 -8.60 -17.16
CA GLU A 163 6.54 -7.87 -18.43
C GLU A 163 6.01 -6.46 -18.20
N LEU A 164 4.85 -6.36 -17.53
CA LEU A 164 4.14 -5.12 -17.29
C LEU A 164 4.96 -4.12 -16.49
N ARG A 165 5.75 -4.58 -15.52
CA ARG A 165 6.64 -3.72 -14.71
C ARG A 165 7.64 -2.94 -15.55
N LYS A 166 8.03 -3.45 -16.72
CA LYS A 166 8.97 -2.79 -17.64
C LYS A 166 8.30 -1.72 -18.51
N LEU A 167 6.97 -1.63 -18.48
CA LEU A 167 6.21 -0.70 -19.32
C LEU A 167 5.93 0.62 -18.59
N PRO A 168 5.92 1.76 -19.31
CA PRO A 168 5.40 3.01 -18.78
C PRO A 168 3.96 2.88 -18.26
N LEU A 169 3.61 3.68 -17.25
CA LEU A 169 2.27 3.64 -16.62
C LEU A 169 1.11 3.73 -17.64
N PRO A 170 1.12 4.62 -18.65
CA PRO A 170 0.03 4.67 -19.64
C PRO A 170 -0.17 3.35 -20.40
N LYS A 171 0.92 2.64 -20.74
CA LYS A 171 0.84 1.33 -21.42
C LYS A 171 0.30 0.26 -20.48
N ARG A 172 0.73 0.25 -19.21
CA ARG A 172 0.17 -0.61 -18.16
C ARG A 172 -1.34 -0.40 -18.03
N MET A 173 -1.78 0.86 -17.95
CA MET A 173 -3.20 1.21 -17.81
C MET A 173 -4.05 0.78 -19.01
N SER A 174 -3.51 0.86 -20.23
CA SER A 174 -4.19 0.35 -21.42
C SER A 174 -4.45 -1.15 -21.33
N ILE A 175 -3.43 -1.93 -20.96
CA ILE A 175 -3.54 -3.39 -20.78
C ILE A 175 -4.52 -3.74 -19.66
N LEU A 176 -4.47 -3.01 -18.54
CA LEU A 176 -5.42 -3.18 -17.44
C LEU A 176 -6.86 -2.95 -17.90
N THR A 177 -7.08 -1.90 -18.70
CA THR A 177 -8.42 -1.56 -19.23
C THR A 177 -8.94 -2.64 -20.18
N GLU A 178 -8.07 -3.18 -21.04
CA GLU A 178 -8.40 -4.30 -21.92
C GLU A 178 -8.80 -5.55 -21.12
N VAL A 179 -7.98 -5.93 -20.13
CA VAL A 179 -8.24 -7.09 -19.27
C VAL A 179 -9.51 -6.89 -18.44
N LEU A 180 -9.73 -5.69 -17.91
CA LEU A 180 -10.95 -5.35 -17.18
C LEU A 180 -12.18 -5.49 -18.10
N SER A 181 -12.16 -4.87 -19.28
CA SER A 181 -13.26 -4.95 -20.25
C SER A 181 -13.59 -6.39 -20.65
N LYS A 182 -12.55 -7.19 -20.96
CA LYS A 182 -12.67 -8.63 -21.26
C LYS A 182 -13.38 -9.39 -20.13
N ASN A 183 -13.00 -9.12 -18.87
CA ASN A 183 -13.52 -9.84 -17.71
C ASN A 183 -14.87 -9.30 -17.21
N LEU A 184 -15.24 -8.06 -17.52
CA LEU A 184 -16.56 -7.49 -17.21
C LEU A 184 -17.64 -7.94 -18.20
N LYS A 185 -17.30 -8.09 -19.48
CA LYS A 185 -18.27 -8.38 -20.56
C LYS A 185 -19.22 -9.56 -20.26
N PRO A 186 -18.77 -10.71 -19.71
CA PRO A 186 -19.68 -11.81 -19.37
C PRO A 186 -20.71 -11.48 -18.28
N TYR A 187 -20.44 -10.44 -17.47
CA TYR A 187 -21.25 -10.03 -16.34
C TYR A 187 -22.03 -8.74 -16.61
N ALA A 188 -22.00 -8.21 -17.84
CA ALA A 188 -22.53 -6.88 -18.16
C ALA A 188 -24.03 -6.73 -17.79
N LYS A 189 -24.83 -7.77 -18.02
CA LYS A 189 -26.26 -7.77 -17.67
C LYS A 189 -26.46 -7.67 -16.15
N GLN A 190 -25.77 -8.49 -15.36
CA GLN A 190 -25.90 -8.46 -13.90
C GLN A 190 -25.37 -7.15 -13.32
N LEU A 191 -24.28 -6.62 -13.88
CA LEU A 191 -23.74 -5.32 -13.48
C LEU A 191 -24.75 -4.19 -13.76
N GLY A 192 -25.39 -4.20 -14.94
CA GLY A 192 -26.44 -3.23 -15.27
C GLY A 192 -27.67 -3.33 -14.34
N GLN A 193 -28.02 -4.53 -13.89
CA GLN A 193 -29.10 -4.72 -12.91
C GLN A 193 -28.73 -4.18 -11.52
N LEU A 194 -27.47 -4.33 -11.11
CA LEU A 194 -27.04 -3.99 -9.75
C LEU A 194 -26.62 -2.51 -9.60
N TYR A 195 -26.11 -1.91 -10.68
CA TYR A 195 -25.53 -0.57 -10.70
C TYR A 195 -26.25 0.44 -11.60
N GLY A 196 -27.24 0.00 -12.40
CA GLY A 196 -27.93 0.83 -13.39
C GLY A 196 -27.46 0.53 -14.82
N ALA A 197 -28.37 0.67 -15.80
CA ALA A 197 -28.11 0.33 -17.20
C ALA A 197 -27.02 1.20 -17.85
N ASP A 198 -26.77 2.38 -17.28
CA ASP A 198 -25.77 3.36 -17.72
C ASP A 198 -24.40 3.17 -17.06
N ILE A 199 -24.20 2.15 -16.22
CA ILE A 199 -22.95 1.98 -15.46
C ILE A 199 -21.70 2.01 -16.35
N PHE A 200 -21.77 1.46 -17.56
CA PHE A 200 -20.63 1.44 -18.51
C PHE A 200 -20.38 2.77 -19.23
N LEU A 201 -21.33 3.70 -19.17
CA LEU A 201 -21.21 5.06 -19.71
C LEU A 201 -20.89 6.09 -18.62
N ASN A 202 -21.15 5.74 -17.36
CA ASN A 202 -20.93 6.57 -16.20
C ASN A 202 -19.49 6.42 -15.68
N LYS A 203 -18.65 7.42 -15.94
CA LYS A 203 -17.23 7.42 -15.51
C LYS A 203 -17.07 7.25 -13.99
N GLU A 204 -17.82 7.99 -13.18
CA GLU A 204 -17.73 7.90 -11.72
C GLU A 204 -18.18 6.52 -11.23
N GLY A 205 -19.24 5.97 -11.83
CA GLY A 205 -19.71 4.62 -11.56
C GLY A 205 -18.64 3.56 -11.87
N MET A 206 -18.00 3.66 -13.04
CA MET A 206 -16.90 2.76 -13.42
C MET A 206 -15.67 2.89 -12.51
N GLU A 207 -15.34 4.10 -12.05
CA GLU A 207 -14.25 4.31 -11.09
C GLU A 207 -14.55 3.63 -9.75
N LYS A 208 -15.77 3.79 -9.22
CA LYS A 208 -16.22 3.10 -7.99
C LYS A 208 -16.24 1.59 -8.16
N LEU A 209 -16.73 1.08 -9.28
CA LEU A 209 -16.74 -0.34 -9.61
C LEU A 209 -15.30 -0.89 -9.69
N GLY A 210 -14.40 -0.17 -10.36
CA GLY A 210 -12.98 -0.51 -10.44
C GLY A 210 -12.31 -0.55 -9.07
N ALA A 211 -12.61 0.40 -8.18
CA ALA A 211 -12.11 0.41 -6.81
C ALA A 211 -12.57 -0.80 -6.00
N LYS A 212 -13.84 -1.20 -6.14
CA LYS A 212 -14.39 -2.42 -5.51
C LYS A 212 -13.70 -3.68 -6.03
N ILE A 213 -13.49 -3.80 -7.35
CA ILE A 213 -12.77 -4.91 -7.94
C ILE A 213 -11.32 -4.95 -7.44
N ALA A 214 -10.62 -3.81 -7.42
CA ALA A 214 -9.26 -3.72 -6.89
C ALA A 214 -9.18 -4.14 -5.41
N ALA A 215 -10.15 -3.76 -4.58
CA ALA A 215 -10.24 -4.20 -3.19
C ALA A 215 -10.34 -5.72 -3.07
N LEU A 216 -11.10 -6.38 -3.96
CA LEU A 216 -11.20 -7.85 -4.01
C LEU A 216 -9.97 -8.53 -4.61
N MET A 217 -9.18 -7.82 -5.42
CA MET A 217 -7.90 -8.30 -5.97
C MET A 217 -6.76 -8.21 -4.95
N ALA A 218 -6.77 -7.21 -4.06
CA ALA A 218 -5.68 -6.94 -3.11
C ALA A 218 -5.21 -8.15 -2.30
N PRO A 219 -6.09 -8.97 -1.69
CA PRO A 219 -5.65 -10.16 -0.95
C PRO A 219 -5.24 -11.33 -1.85
N LYS A 220 -5.54 -11.30 -3.15
CA LYS A 220 -5.35 -12.41 -4.10
C LYS A 220 -4.12 -12.27 -4.99
N CYS A 221 -3.87 -11.06 -5.49
CA CYS A 221 -2.77 -10.76 -6.40
C CYS A 221 -2.21 -9.36 -6.11
N PRO A 222 -1.66 -9.11 -4.89
CA PRO A 222 -1.15 -7.80 -4.49
C PRO A 222 -0.10 -7.25 -5.46
N GLU A 223 0.70 -8.11 -6.10
CA GLU A 223 1.72 -7.76 -7.09
C GLU A 223 1.17 -7.11 -8.35
N VAL A 224 -0.09 -7.41 -8.70
CA VAL A 224 -0.77 -6.76 -9.82
C VAL A 224 -1.13 -5.32 -9.45
N LEU A 225 -1.64 -5.07 -8.24
CA LEU A 225 -2.03 -3.73 -7.83
C LEU A 225 -0.85 -2.77 -7.71
N VAL A 226 0.30 -3.26 -7.25
CA VAL A 226 1.56 -2.49 -7.18
C VAL A 226 2.03 -2.02 -8.56
N LEU A 227 1.60 -2.67 -9.66
CA LEU A 227 1.92 -2.19 -11.01
C LEU A 227 1.22 -0.88 -11.36
N PHE A 228 0.20 -0.46 -10.63
CA PHE A 228 -0.60 0.70 -10.98
C PHE A 228 -0.53 1.82 -9.95
N THR A 229 0.24 1.62 -8.89
CA THR A 229 0.61 2.66 -7.94
C THR A 229 1.71 3.53 -8.53
N ASP A 230 1.47 4.83 -8.60
CA ASP A 230 2.41 5.83 -9.10
C ASP A 230 3.32 6.29 -7.95
N PHE A 231 4.29 5.44 -7.58
CA PHE A 231 5.24 5.75 -6.52
C PHE A 231 6.14 6.95 -6.86
N ASP A 232 6.34 7.23 -8.16
CA ASP A 232 7.21 8.31 -8.64
C ASP A 232 6.62 9.71 -8.35
N LYS A 233 5.32 9.80 -8.05
CA LYS A 233 4.66 11.04 -7.62
C LYS A 233 4.83 11.36 -6.14
N ILE A 234 5.36 10.44 -5.33
CA ILE A 234 5.45 10.63 -3.87
C ILE A 234 6.74 11.39 -3.48
N ASP A 235 7.73 11.41 -4.36
CA ASP A 235 8.98 12.17 -4.18
C ASP A 235 8.90 13.61 -4.73
N ARG A 236 7.74 14.04 -5.25
CA ARG A 236 7.49 15.40 -5.76
C ARG A 236 6.53 16.17 -4.86
#